data_AF-A0A1M5QXM0-F1
#
_entry.id   AF-A0A1M5QXM0-F1
#
_cell.length_a   1.000
_cell.length_b   1.000
_cell.length_c   1.000
_cell.angle_alpha   90.00
_cell.angle_beta   90.00
_cell.angle_gamma   90.00
#
_symmetry.space_group_name_H-M   'P 1'
#
loop_
_entity.id
_entity.type
_entity.pdbx_description
1 polymer ?
#
loop_
_entity_poly.entity_id
_entity_poly.type
_entity_poly.pdbx_seq_one_letter_code
_entity_poly.pdbx_strand_id
1 'polypeptide(L)'
;MAQTSTPGLALFNGGTIGYVGDTQAGNPTMRKSVTLLILATAMLTGCAAVSESRFNPFNWFGSSTPDPAAMNPAESETNPLIPARRISFFRNNQPEAFEGRPIAEVTELLVDRRPGGAIIRATGVASRIGPFDVRLIADEDASDATTLVLDLRALQQPGPRSVGPLARQVTVARWITDQDLRGIRTITVRGANNARSVRR
;
A
#
# COMPACT_ATOMS: atom_id res chain seq x y z
N MET A 1 60.11 39.84 -24.65
CA MET A 1 61.25 40.69 -24.27
C MET A 1 61.19 40.86 -22.76
N ALA A 2 62.17 40.27 -22.03
CA ALA A 2 62.51 40.53 -20.61
C ALA A 2 61.42 40.25 -19.54
N GLN A 3 61.66 39.89 -18.28
CA GLN A 3 62.79 39.40 -17.51
C GLN A 3 62.22 38.87 -16.18
N THR A 4 62.80 37.78 -15.68
CA THR A 4 63.12 37.50 -14.25
C THR A 4 62.30 38.15 -13.12
N SER A 5 61.86 37.32 -12.15
CA SER A 5 62.15 37.57 -10.73
C SER A 5 61.75 36.38 -9.85
N THR A 6 62.74 35.81 -9.17
CA THR A 6 62.60 34.96 -7.98
C THR A 6 62.77 35.85 -6.75
N PRO A 7 61.94 35.68 -5.71
CA PRO A 7 62.46 35.32 -4.38
C PRO A 7 61.53 34.27 -3.74
N GLY A 8 61.94 33.35 -2.88
CA GLY A 8 62.84 33.46 -1.74
C GLY A 8 62.26 32.55 -0.66
N LEU A 9 63.13 31.80 0.02
CA LEU A 9 62.84 30.77 1.00
C LEU A 9 61.76 31.12 2.04
N ALA A 10 60.87 30.16 2.33
CA ALA A 10 60.35 29.95 3.67
C ALA A 10 60.53 28.49 4.05
N LEU A 11 61.47 28.27 4.97
CA LEU A 11 61.72 27.03 5.69
C LEU A 11 60.44 26.64 6.45
N PHE A 12 59.84 25.51 6.10
CA PHE A 12 58.94 24.81 7.02
C PHE A 12 59.60 23.50 7.44
N ASN A 13 59.87 23.45 8.75
CA ASN A 13 60.51 22.37 9.47
C ASN A 13 59.90 21.00 9.11
N GLY A 14 60.78 20.08 8.72
CA GLY A 14 60.47 18.67 8.53
C GLY A 14 60.09 18.02 9.84
N GLY A 15 58.79 17.92 10.08
CA GLY A 15 58.21 16.96 11.01
C GLY A 15 58.14 15.60 10.34
N THR A 16 59.15 14.76 10.55
CA THR A 16 59.12 13.34 10.22
C THR A 16 58.07 12.64 11.08
N ILE A 17 56.83 12.55 10.58
CA ILE A 17 55.88 11.56 11.08
C ILE A 17 56.28 10.25 10.43
N GLY A 18 56.97 9.41 11.22
CA GLY A 18 57.27 8.04 10.83
C GLY A 18 55.96 7.32 10.50
N TYR A 19 55.84 6.83 9.27
CA TYR A 19 54.90 5.77 8.96
C TYR A 19 55.40 4.53 9.69
N VAL A 20 54.69 4.15 10.76
CA VAL A 20 54.80 2.82 11.36
C VAL A 20 54.45 1.83 10.27
N GLY A 21 55.47 1.15 9.76
CA GLY A 21 55.31 0.00 8.90
C GLY A 21 54.75 -1.14 9.73
N ASP A 22 53.55 -1.56 9.39
CA ASP A 22 53.06 -2.92 9.63
C ASP A 22 52.09 -3.29 8.49
N THR A 23 52.63 -3.52 7.30
CA THR A 23 51.95 -4.33 6.28
C THR A 23 52.27 -5.81 6.53
N GLN A 24 51.78 -6.33 7.65
CA GLN A 24 51.53 -7.76 7.78
C GLN A 24 50.29 -8.09 6.94
N ALA A 25 50.50 -8.29 5.64
CA ALA A 25 49.59 -9.06 4.81
C ALA A 25 49.65 -10.53 5.26
N GLY A 26 49.15 -10.79 6.48
CA GLY A 26 48.84 -12.14 6.92
C GLY A 26 47.73 -12.62 6.02
N ASN A 27 48.05 -13.58 5.14
CA ASN A 27 47.09 -14.31 4.31
C ASN A 27 45.82 -14.51 5.14
N PRO A 28 44.65 -13.99 4.71
CA PRO A 28 43.43 -14.25 5.45
C PRO A 28 43.23 -15.75 5.36
N THR A 29 43.59 -16.44 6.44
CA THR A 29 43.48 -17.90 6.57
C THR A 29 42.12 -18.25 6.01
N MET A 30 42.05 -19.11 4.98
CA MET A 30 40.83 -19.42 4.21
C MET A 30 39.59 -19.60 5.11
N ARG A 31 39.79 -20.13 6.32
CA ARG A 31 38.80 -20.25 7.39
C ARG A 31 38.14 -18.93 7.82
N LYS A 32 38.90 -17.84 8.03
CA LYS A 32 38.37 -16.52 8.41
C LYS A 32 37.53 -15.90 7.29
N SER A 33 37.98 -16.00 6.05
CA SER A 33 37.23 -15.52 4.88
C SER A 33 35.95 -16.32 4.68
N VAL A 34 36.00 -17.63 4.87
CA VAL A 34 34.82 -18.52 4.81
C VAL A 34 33.84 -18.20 5.94
N THR A 35 34.30 -17.98 7.17
CA THR A 35 33.42 -17.59 8.28
C THR A 35 32.76 -16.23 8.02
N LEU A 36 33.50 -15.25 7.48
CA LEU A 36 32.96 -13.94 7.13
C LEU A 36 31.89 -14.05 6.02
N LEU A 37 32.14 -14.87 5.01
CA LEU A 37 31.19 -15.12 3.92
C LEU A 37 29.89 -15.76 4.43
N ILE A 38 29.98 -16.77 5.30
CA ILE A 38 28.80 -17.44 5.89
C ILE A 38 27.99 -16.46 6.74
N LEU A 39 28.65 -15.60 7.52
CA LEU A 39 27.96 -14.62 8.35
C LEU A 39 27.22 -13.58 7.48
N ALA A 40 27.86 -13.13 6.39
CA ALA A 40 27.27 -12.16 5.47
C ALA A 40 26.06 -12.73 4.72
N THR A 41 26.15 -13.98 4.24
CA THR A 41 25.00 -14.62 3.56
C THR A 41 23.87 -14.95 4.53
N ALA A 42 24.17 -15.33 5.77
CA ALA A 42 23.16 -15.54 6.83
C ALA A 42 22.39 -14.25 7.19
N MET A 43 23.09 -13.11 7.30
CA MET A 43 22.44 -11.82 7.53
C MET A 43 21.58 -11.37 6.34
N LEU A 44 22.06 -11.61 5.11
CA LEU A 44 21.32 -11.22 3.91
C LEU A 44 20.05 -12.07 3.68
N THR A 45 20.11 -13.36 3.99
CA THR A 45 18.95 -14.28 3.90
C THR A 45 17.94 -14.07 5.02
N GLY A 46 18.36 -13.56 6.18
CA GLY A 46 17.47 -13.26 7.29
C GLY A 46 16.39 -12.21 6.96
N CYS A 47 16.69 -11.23 6.11
CA CYS A 47 15.72 -10.19 5.75
C CYS A 47 14.59 -10.69 4.82
N ALA A 48 14.84 -11.74 4.03
CA ALA A 48 13.82 -12.33 3.16
C ALA A 48 12.78 -13.16 3.94
N ALA A 49 13.18 -13.82 5.04
CA ALA A 49 12.25 -14.57 5.89
C ALA A 49 11.38 -13.65 6.77
N VAL A 50 11.87 -12.45 7.09
CA VAL A 50 11.12 -11.44 7.85
C VAL A 50 10.01 -10.80 7.03
N SER A 51 10.17 -10.66 5.71
CA SER A 51 9.09 -10.16 4.85
C SER A 51 7.93 -11.16 4.72
N GLU A 52 8.17 -12.46 4.87
CA GLU A 52 7.12 -13.49 4.91
C GLU A 52 6.54 -13.72 6.32
N SER A 53 7.05 -13.00 7.33
CA SER A 53 6.62 -13.16 8.71
C SER A 53 5.21 -12.64 8.95
N ARG A 54 4.51 -13.28 9.89
CA ARG A 54 3.31 -12.77 10.56
C ARG A 54 3.56 -11.53 11.43
N PHE A 55 4.72 -10.89 11.33
CA PHE A 55 4.96 -9.53 11.84
C PHE A 55 4.95 -8.47 10.72
N ASN A 56 4.79 -8.89 9.47
CA ASN A 56 4.66 -8.01 8.32
C ASN A 56 3.20 -7.51 8.20
N PRO A 57 2.95 -6.20 8.27
CA PRO A 57 1.59 -5.64 8.14
C PRO A 57 0.89 -5.98 6.83
N PHE A 58 1.65 -6.33 5.78
CA PHE A 58 1.10 -6.76 4.49
C PHE A 58 0.48 -8.17 4.50
N ASN A 59 0.78 -9.02 5.49
CA ASN A 59 0.31 -10.42 5.55
C ASN A 59 -0.81 -10.67 6.58
N TRP A 60 -1.21 -9.65 7.35
CA TRP A 60 -2.30 -9.76 8.35
C TRP A 60 -3.71 -9.67 7.76
N PHE A 61 -3.79 -9.23 6.51
CA PHE A 61 -4.98 -9.28 5.70
C PHE A 61 -4.61 -10.04 4.43
N GLY A 62 -5.36 -11.10 4.14
CA GLY A 62 -5.06 -11.97 3.00
C GLY A 62 -5.04 -11.18 1.69
N SER A 63 -4.41 -11.76 0.66
CA SER A 63 -4.46 -11.21 -0.69
C SER A 63 -5.90 -11.01 -1.15
N SER A 64 -6.17 -9.92 -1.87
CA SER A 64 -7.50 -9.64 -2.38
C SER A 64 -7.95 -10.72 -3.35
N THR A 65 -9.07 -11.37 -3.07
CA THR A 65 -9.63 -12.41 -3.94
C THR A 65 -10.80 -11.83 -4.76
N PRO A 66 -11.02 -12.27 -6.02
CA PRO A 66 -12.25 -11.96 -6.73
C PRO A 66 -13.46 -12.50 -5.96
N ASP A 67 -14.49 -11.66 -5.77
CA ASP A 67 -15.71 -12.02 -5.06
C ASP A 67 -16.93 -11.87 -5.97
N PRO A 68 -17.28 -12.89 -6.77
CA PRO A 68 -18.41 -12.83 -7.68
C PRO A 68 -19.77 -12.80 -6.95
N ALA A 69 -19.84 -13.23 -5.68
CA ALA A 69 -21.09 -13.26 -4.91
C ALA A 69 -21.54 -11.85 -4.50
N ALA A 70 -20.60 -10.91 -4.33
CA ALA A 70 -20.89 -9.53 -3.97
C ALA A 70 -21.60 -8.71 -5.06
N MET A 71 -21.70 -9.20 -6.30
CA MET A 71 -22.49 -8.55 -7.35
C MET A 71 -23.99 -8.84 -7.27
N ASN A 72 -24.37 -9.98 -6.67
CA ASN A 72 -25.76 -10.43 -6.60
C ASN A 72 -26.21 -10.61 -5.15
N PRO A 73 -26.45 -9.51 -4.39
CA PRO A 73 -27.05 -9.62 -3.06
C PRO A 73 -28.50 -10.14 -3.07
N ALA A 74 -29.12 -10.25 -4.26
CA ALA A 74 -30.51 -10.68 -4.45
C ALA A 74 -30.77 -12.19 -4.23
N GLU A 75 -29.73 -13.01 -4.04
CA GLU A 75 -29.88 -14.45 -3.71
C GLU A 75 -29.85 -14.73 -2.20
N SER A 76 -29.64 -13.71 -1.37
CA SER A 76 -29.83 -13.82 0.08
C SER A 76 -31.33 -13.77 0.39
N GLU A 77 -31.98 -14.94 0.36
CA GLU A 77 -33.37 -15.16 0.74
C GLU A 77 -33.60 -14.65 2.19
N THR A 78 -33.96 -13.39 2.30
CA THR A 78 -34.16 -12.69 3.56
C THR A 78 -35.64 -12.37 3.70
N ASN A 79 -36.24 -12.95 4.73
CA ASN A 79 -37.62 -12.71 5.12
C ASN A 79 -37.85 -11.19 5.35
N PRO A 80 -38.74 -10.53 4.59
CA PRO A 80 -38.94 -9.07 4.65
C PRO A 80 -39.55 -8.57 5.97
N LEU A 81 -39.89 -9.45 6.91
CA LEU A 81 -40.58 -9.10 8.16
C LEU A 81 -39.68 -9.02 9.40
N ILE A 82 -38.40 -9.36 9.30
CA ILE A 82 -37.44 -9.14 10.39
C ILE A 82 -36.46 -8.07 9.89
N PRO A 83 -36.47 -6.84 10.44
CA PRO A 83 -35.36 -5.95 10.21
C PRO A 83 -34.12 -6.61 10.82
N ALA A 84 -33.26 -7.18 9.97
CA ALA A 84 -31.91 -7.53 10.36
C ALA A 84 -31.34 -6.32 11.09
N ARG A 85 -30.74 -6.52 12.26
CA ARG A 85 -30.16 -5.45 13.08
C ARG A 85 -29.17 -4.66 12.22
N ARG A 86 -29.66 -3.58 11.60
CA ARG A 86 -28.91 -2.73 10.67
C ARG A 86 -27.97 -1.91 11.52
N ILE A 87 -26.68 -2.22 11.45
CA ILE A 87 -25.68 -1.42 12.14
C ILE A 87 -25.43 -0.21 11.25
N SER A 88 -25.89 0.97 11.68
CA SER A 88 -25.56 2.24 11.02
C SER A 88 -24.09 2.55 11.32
N PHE A 89 -23.17 2.01 10.53
CA PHE A 89 -21.72 2.16 10.72
C PHE A 89 -21.24 3.60 10.52
N PHE A 90 -22.04 4.49 9.91
CA PHE A 90 -21.61 5.83 9.53
C PHE A 90 -22.62 6.92 9.91
N ARG A 91 -22.95 7.06 11.20
CA ARG A 91 -23.91 8.08 11.67
C ARG A 91 -23.42 9.54 11.55
N ASN A 92 -22.11 9.76 11.37
CA ASN A 92 -21.52 11.11 11.42
C ASN A 92 -20.96 11.63 10.09
N ASN A 93 -21.02 10.86 9.00
CA ASN A 93 -20.40 11.25 7.73
C ASN A 93 -21.04 10.53 6.53
N GLN A 94 -22.38 10.44 6.49
CA GLN A 94 -23.07 10.03 5.26
C GLN A 94 -22.61 10.99 4.16
N PRO A 95 -21.84 10.53 3.15
CA PRO A 95 -21.45 11.43 2.08
C PRO A 95 -22.75 11.86 1.39
N GLU A 96 -22.97 13.17 1.31
CA GLU A 96 -23.93 13.80 0.40
C GLU A 96 -23.99 12.96 -0.87
N ALA A 97 -25.19 12.52 -1.28
CA ALA A 97 -25.42 11.50 -2.30
C ALA A 97 -24.44 11.68 -3.47
N PHE A 98 -23.34 10.94 -3.42
CA PHE A 98 -22.22 11.21 -4.30
C PHE A 98 -22.58 10.59 -5.65
N GLU A 99 -22.94 11.44 -6.61
CA GLU A 99 -23.41 11.03 -7.93
C GLU A 99 -22.27 10.55 -8.86
N GLY A 100 -21.23 9.94 -8.29
CA GLY A 100 -20.18 9.28 -9.04
C GLY A 100 -20.69 8.04 -9.77
N ARG A 101 -20.16 7.77 -10.96
CA ARG A 101 -20.37 6.49 -11.63
C ARG A 101 -19.46 5.43 -11.01
N PRO A 102 -19.89 4.17 -10.91
CA PRO A 102 -19.01 3.09 -10.47
C PRO A 102 -17.82 2.95 -11.42
N ILE A 103 -16.63 2.75 -10.86
CA ILE A 103 -15.43 2.40 -11.62
C ILE A 103 -15.65 1.03 -12.27
N ALA A 104 -15.15 0.82 -13.49
CA ALA A 104 -15.46 -0.39 -14.24
C ALA A 104 -14.90 -1.64 -13.55
N GLU A 105 -13.62 -1.60 -13.19
CA GLU A 105 -12.93 -2.74 -12.60
C GLU A 105 -12.01 -2.30 -11.45
N VAL A 106 -12.03 -3.04 -10.34
CA VAL A 106 -11.15 -2.95 -9.19
C VAL A 106 -10.00 -3.93 -9.40
N THR A 107 -8.80 -3.41 -9.63
CA THR A 107 -7.60 -4.21 -9.89
C THR A 107 -6.92 -4.65 -8.60
N GLU A 108 -6.99 -3.83 -7.55
CA GLU A 108 -6.31 -4.08 -6.28
C GLU A 108 -7.17 -3.61 -5.09
N LEU A 109 -7.15 -4.39 -4.01
CA LEU A 109 -7.70 -4.01 -2.71
C LEU A 109 -6.69 -4.36 -1.63
N LEU A 110 -6.34 -3.38 -0.80
CA LEU A 110 -5.41 -3.54 0.31
C LEU A 110 -5.97 -2.87 1.56
N VAL A 111 -5.88 -3.56 2.70
CA VAL A 111 -6.32 -3.04 4.00
C VAL A 111 -5.11 -2.95 4.93
N ASP A 112 -4.73 -1.72 5.29
CA ASP A 112 -3.57 -1.43 6.14
C ASP A 112 -4.05 -1.05 7.56
N ARG A 113 -3.69 -1.88 8.56
CA ARG A 113 -4.10 -1.63 9.96
C ARG A 113 -3.16 -0.63 10.62
N ARG A 114 -3.74 0.32 11.34
CA ARG A 114 -3.03 1.30 12.15
C ARG A 114 -3.68 1.38 13.53
N PRO A 115 -2.96 1.80 14.58
CA PRO A 115 -3.59 2.04 15.87
C PRO A 115 -4.80 2.97 15.71
N GLY A 116 -5.99 2.53 16.13
CA GLY A 116 -7.24 3.28 16.03
C GLY A 116 -8.09 3.00 14.79
N GLY A 117 -7.64 2.15 13.85
CA GLY A 117 -8.44 1.79 12.66
C GLY A 117 -7.68 1.10 11.53
N ALA A 118 -8.19 1.24 10.31
CA ALA A 118 -7.54 0.75 9.10
C ALA A 118 -7.74 1.71 7.91
N ILE A 119 -6.75 1.74 7.03
CA ILE A 119 -6.81 2.40 5.73
C ILE A 119 -7.17 1.35 4.69
N ILE A 120 -8.34 1.51 4.07
CA ILE A 120 -8.75 0.69 2.93
C ILE A 120 -8.32 1.42 1.67
N ARG A 121 -7.37 0.83 0.94
CA ARG A 121 -6.85 1.32 -0.34
C ARG A 121 -7.37 0.45 -1.47
N ALA A 122 -7.94 1.07 -2.49
CA ALA A 122 -8.43 0.39 -3.68
C ALA A 122 -7.83 1.04 -4.93
N THR A 123 -7.36 0.21 -5.85
CA THR A 123 -6.96 0.64 -7.20
C THR A 123 -7.97 0.08 -8.20
N GLY A 124 -8.36 0.89 -9.17
CA GLY A 124 -9.28 0.47 -10.22
C GLY A 124 -9.05 1.18 -11.53
N VAL A 125 -9.68 0.66 -12.59
CA VAL A 125 -9.65 1.18 -13.95
C VAL A 125 -11.06 1.59 -14.35
N ALA A 126 -11.23 2.87 -14.66
CA ALA A 126 -12.50 3.43 -15.11
C ALA A 126 -12.84 2.97 -16.54
N SER A 127 -14.13 2.95 -16.90
CA SER A 127 -14.58 2.67 -18.28
C SER A 127 -14.16 3.75 -19.28
N ARG A 128 -14.01 4.99 -18.79
CA ARG A 128 -13.62 6.17 -19.57
C ARG A 128 -12.41 6.84 -18.94
N ILE A 129 -11.63 7.54 -19.76
CA ILE A 129 -10.44 8.30 -19.33
C ILE A 129 -10.84 9.44 -18.37
N GLY A 130 -9.93 9.92 -17.53
CA GLY A 130 -10.16 11.09 -16.66
C GLY A 130 -11.29 10.95 -15.62
N PRO A 131 -11.39 9.82 -14.89
CA PRO A 131 -12.11 9.83 -13.61
C PRO A 131 -11.48 10.84 -12.65
N PHE A 132 -12.30 11.56 -11.90
CA PHE A 132 -11.84 12.47 -10.84
C PHE A 132 -12.74 12.34 -9.61
N ASP A 133 -12.27 12.88 -8.47
CA ASP A 133 -12.92 12.78 -7.16
C ASP A 133 -13.37 11.33 -6.88
N VAL A 134 -12.40 10.42 -6.73
CA VAL A 134 -12.71 9.01 -6.49
C VAL A 134 -12.96 8.79 -5.02
N ARG A 135 -14.04 8.08 -4.68
CA ARG A 135 -14.44 7.81 -3.29
C ARG A 135 -14.84 6.34 -3.12
N LEU A 136 -14.60 5.85 -1.91
CA LEU A 136 -15.13 4.58 -1.41
C LEU A 136 -16.36 4.86 -0.57
N ILE A 137 -17.52 4.44 -1.05
CA ILE A 137 -18.82 4.72 -0.43
C ILE A 137 -19.36 3.44 0.18
N ALA A 138 -19.79 3.49 1.43
CA ALA A 138 -20.36 2.30 2.04
C ALA A 138 -21.77 2.08 1.51
N ASP A 139 -22.04 0.85 1.07
CA ASP A 139 -23.39 0.40 0.75
C ASP A 139 -23.97 -0.23 2.02
N GLU A 140 -24.85 0.49 2.71
CA GLU A 140 -25.47 0.02 3.95
C GLU A 140 -26.47 -1.11 3.72
N ASP A 141 -27.03 -1.25 2.51
CA ASP A 141 -28.00 -2.29 2.19
C ASP A 141 -27.31 -3.62 1.86
N ALA A 142 -26.12 -3.56 1.27
CA ALA A 142 -25.28 -4.74 1.02
C ALA A 142 -24.34 -5.08 2.18
N SER A 143 -24.22 -4.21 3.19
CA SER A 143 -23.36 -4.44 4.35
C SER A 143 -24.11 -5.12 5.48
N ASP A 144 -23.42 -6.07 6.13
CA ASP A 144 -23.91 -6.86 7.25
C ASP A 144 -23.06 -6.64 8.51
N ALA A 145 -23.48 -7.24 9.63
CA ALA A 145 -22.71 -7.22 10.88
C ALA A 145 -21.29 -7.81 10.76
N THR A 146 -21.03 -8.64 9.73
CA THR A 146 -19.74 -9.30 9.50
C THR A 146 -19.03 -8.85 8.22
N THR A 147 -19.73 -8.15 7.32
CA THR A 147 -19.25 -7.85 5.98
C THR A 147 -19.47 -6.37 5.68
N LEU A 148 -18.39 -5.65 5.37
CA LEU A 148 -18.44 -4.26 4.96
C LEU A 148 -18.30 -4.18 3.43
N VAL A 149 -19.33 -3.67 2.75
CA VAL A 149 -19.34 -3.47 1.30
C VAL A 149 -19.12 -2.00 0.98
N LEU A 150 -18.13 -1.74 0.13
CA LEU A 150 -17.78 -0.39 -0.34
C LEU A 150 -17.85 -0.33 -1.87
N ASP A 151 -18.57 0.65 -2.41
CA ASP A 151 -18.59 0.94 -3.84
C ASP A 151 -17.47 1.93 -4.20
N LEU A 152 -16.68 1.57 -5.20
CA LEU A 152 -15.66 2.44 -5.79
C LEU A 152 -16.31 3.33 -6.86
N ARG A 153 -16.54 4.61 -6.54
CA ARG A 153 -17.25 5.55 -7.41
C ARG A 153 -16.37 6.75 -7.74
N ALA A 154 -16.55 7.30 -8.95
CA ALA A 154 -15.80 8.46 -9.42
C ALA A 154 -16.70 9.39 -10.25
N LEU A 155 -16.46 10.69 -10.14
CA LEU A 155 -17.05 11.67 -11.05
C LEU A 155 -16.34 11.61 -12.41
N GLN A 156 -17.07 12.06 -13.43
CA GLN A 156 -16.62 12.04 -14.82
C GLN A 156 -16.84 13.41 -15.44
N GLN A 157 -15.76 14.08 -15.84
CA GLN A 157 -15.85 15.40 -16.47
C GLN A 157 -16.03 15.21 -17.98
N PRO A 158 -17.03 15.82 -18.62
CA PRO A 158 -17.08 15.86 -20.08
C PRO A 158 -15.93 16.69 -20.65
N GLY A 159 -15.40 16.31 -21.83
CA GLY A 159 -14.42 17.11 -22.58
C GLY A 159 -13.16 16.35 -23.04
N PRO A 160 -12.23 17.04 -23.73
CA PRO A 160 -10.94 16.48 -24.16
C PRO A 160 -10.07 16.12 -22.95
N ARG A 161 -9.35 15.00 -23.01
CA ARG A 161 -8.56 14.48 -21.87
C ARG A 161 -7.16 14.08 -22.32
N SER A 162 -6.20 14.25 -21.43
CA SER A 162 -4.85 13.71 -21.63
C SER A 162 -4.92 12.20 -21.82
N VAL A 163 -4.39 11.74 -22.94
CA VAL A 163 -4.31 10.32 -23.30
C VAL A 163 -2.98 9.77 -22.80
N GLY A 164 -3.05 8.70 -22.01
CA GLY A 164 -1.88 8.02 -21.48
C GLY A 164 -2.25 6.66 -20.90
N PRO A 165 -1.28 5.74 -20.70
CA PRO A 165 -1.56 4.38 -20.25
C PRO A 165 -2.31 4.32 -18.91
N LEU A 166 -2.02 5.26 -18.01
CA LEU A 166 -2.60 5.35 -16.67
C LEU A 166 -3.81 6.29 -16.60
N ALA A 167 -4.26 6.87 -17.72
CA ALA A 167 -5.30 7.92 -17.71
C ALA A 167 -6.69 7.41 -17.29
N ARG A 168 -6.86 6.09 -17.14
CA ARG A 168 -8.05 5.42 -16.63
C ARG A 168 -7.86 4.84 -15.23
N GLN A 169 -6.62 4.73 -14.76
CA GLN A 169 -6.30 4.12 -13.48
C GLN A 169 -6.46 5.14 -12.36
N VAL A 170 -7.07 4.70 -11.26
CA VAL A 170 -7.27 5.49 -10.06
C VAL A 170 -6.91 4.69 -8.83
N THR A 171 -6.37 5.37 -7.83
CA THR A 171 -6.12 4.80 -6.51
C THR A 171 -6.73 5.73 -5.48
N VAL A 172 -7.53 5.17 -4.58
CA VAL A 172 -8.18 5.89 -3.49
C VAL A 172 -7.90 5.16 -2.18
N ALA A 173 -7.88 5.90 -1.09
CA ALA A 173 -7.80 5.36 0.25
C ALA A 173 -8.86 5.99 1.16
N ARG A 174 -9.47 5.18 2.02
CA ARG A 174 -10.42 5.63 3.05
C ARG A 174 -10.01 5.09 4.41
N TRP A 175 -9.97 5.97 5.40
CA TRP A 175 -9.80 5.60 6.80
C TRP A 175 -11.11 5.11 7.39
N ILE A 176 -11.07 3.99 8.12
CA ILE A 176 -12.18 3.44 8.90
C ILE A 176 -11.70 3.23 10.33
N THR A 177 -12.53 3.58 11.31
CA THR A 177 -12.17 3.47 12.72
C THR A 177 -12.26 2.03 13.23
N ASP A 178 -11.55 1.72 14.31
CA ASP A 178 -11.68 0.41 14.97
C ASP A 178 -13.11 0.13 15.44
N GLN A 179 -13.84 1.17 15.86
CA GLN A 179 -15.23 1.05 16.28
C GLN A 179 -16.13 0.53 15.15
N ASP A 180 -15.93 1.01 13.92
CA ASP A 180 -16.73 0.63 12.76
C ASP A 180 -16.28 -0.74 12.20
N LEU A 181 -15.02 -1.11 12.40
CA LEU A 181 -14.48 -2.43 12.04
C LEU A 181 -14.78 -3.53 13.08
N ARG A 182 -15.45 -3.20 14.20
CA ARG A 182 -15.82 -4.21 15.21
C ARG A 182 -16.80 -5.21 14.61
N GLY A 183 -16.46 -6.49 14.68
CA GLY A 183 -17.28 -7.59 14.14
C GLY A 183 -17.09 -7.85 12.65
N ILE A 184 -16.57 -6.88 11.89
CA ILE A 184 -16.28 -7.04 10.46
C ILE A 184 -15.12 -8.02 10.25
N ARG A 185 -15.40 -9.05 9.45
CA ARG A 185 -14.47 -10.11 9.07
C ARG A 185 -14.08 -10.04 7.61
N THR A 186 -14.98 -9.53 6.77
CA THR A 186 -14.78 -9.41 5.34
C THR A 186 -15.00 -7.96 4.93
N ILE A 187 -14.06 -7.42 4.15
CA ILE A 187 -14.20 -6.11 3.51
C ILE A 187 -14.24 -6.36 2.01
N THR A 188 -15.30 -5.91 1.36
CA THR A 188 -15.50 -6.07 -0.08
C THR A 188 -15.57 -4.71 -0.74
N VAL A 189 -14.78 -4.52 -1.80
CA VAL A 189 -14.86 -3.34 -2.67
C VAL A 189 -15.43 -3.74 -4.02
N ARG A 190 -16.50 -3.07 -4.43
CA ARG A 190 -17.25 -3.35 -5.66
C ARG A 190 -17.02 -2.24 -6.69
N GLY A 191 -16.74 -2.66 -7.92
CA GLY A 191 -16.83 -1.85 -9.13
C GLY A 191 -18.07 -2.25 -9.92
N ALA A 192 -18.20 -1.71 -11.13
CA ALA A 192 -19.34 -1.99 -12.01
C ALA A 192 -19.34 -3.45 -12.51
N ASN A 193 -18.15 -3.98 -12.81
CA ASN A 193 -18.01 -5.30 -13.45
C ASN A 193 -17.37 -6.35 -12.55
N ASN A 194 -16.70 -5.93 -11.47
CA ASN A 194 -15.98 -6.84 -10.59
C ASN A 194 -16.08 -6.38 -9.11
N ALA A 195 -15.67 -7.26 -8.21
CA ALA A 195 -15.59 -7.00 -6.78
C ALA A 195 -14.40 -7.78 -6.23
N ARG A 196 -13.73 -7.17 -5.27
CA ARG A 196 -12.56 -7.73 -4.59
C ARG A 196 -12.86 -7.77 -3.11
N SER A 197 -12.60 -8.90 -2.46
CA SER A 197 -12.75 -9.02 -1.03
C SER A 197 -11.43 -9.38 -0.34
N VAL A 198 -11.30 -8.88 0.87
CA VAL A 198 -10.18 -9.17 1.78
C VAL A 198 -10.78 -9.66 3.09
N ARG A 199 -10.23 -10.76 3.61
CA ARG A 199 -10.69 -11.42 4.83
C ARG A 199 -9.55 -11.49 5.85
N ARG A 200 -9.92 -11.37 7.13
CA ARG A 200 -9.04 -11.55 8.29
C ARG A 200 -9.24 -12.90 8.97
#